data_AF-X1K912-F1
#
_entry.id   AF-X1K912-F1
#
_cell.length_a   1.000
_cell.length_b   1.000
_cell.length_c   1.000
_cell.angle_alpha   90.00
_cell.angle_beta   90.00
_cell.angle_gamma   90.00
#
_symmetry.space_group_name_H-M   'P 1'
#
loop_
_entity.id
_entity.type
_entity.pdbx_description
1 polymer ?
#
loop_
_entity_poly.entity_id
_entity_poly.type
_entity_poly.pdbx_seq_one_letter_code
_entity_poly.pdbx_strand_id
1 'polypeptide(L)' 'RIGADVFQLIDTPRMKHSKKPNEARKRILRLMGDLPRIELFARQKTEGWDAWGNEVESNIELVSSMAGRY' A
#
# COMPACT_ATOMS: atom_id res chain seq x y z
N ARG A 1 0.66 8.60 13.75
CA ARG A 1 1.72 9.14 12.85
C ARG A 1 2.92 9.52 13.68
N ILE A 2 4.12 9.11 13.29
CA ILE A 2 5.40 9.46 13.95
C ILE A 2 6.11 10.63 13.27
N GLY A 3 5.90 10.83 11.96
CA GLY A 3 6.51 11.92 11.18
C GLY A 3 5.49 13.00 10.79
N ALA A 4 5.15 13.89 11.72
CA ALA A 4 4.13 14.93 11.48
C ALA A 4 4.54 15.98 10.41
N ASP A 5 5.83 16.08 10.13
CA ASP A 5 6.45 16.99 9.17
C ASP A 5 6.53 16.42 7.74
N VAL A 6 6.02 15.20 7.50
CA VAL A 6 5.98 14.61 6.16
C VAL A 6 5.02 15.41 5.27
N PHE A 7 5.58 16.06 4.25
CA PHE A 7 4.80 16.79 3.25
C PHE A 7 3.93 15.84 2.41
N GLN A 8 2.65 16.18 2.24
CA GLN A 8 1.64 15.26 1.69
C GLN A 8 1.52 15.32 0.16
N LEU A 9 2.07 16.34 -0.49
CA LEU A 9 2.07 16.44 -1.95
C LEU A 9 3.32 15.74 -2.53
N ILE A 10 3.10 14.80 -3.43
CA ILE A 10 4.14 14.15 -4.22
C ILE A 10 4.04 14.68 -5.65
N ASP A 11 5.03 15.47 -6.05
CA ASP A 11 5.17 15.95 -7.43
C ASP A 11 6.30 15.17 -8.11
N THR A 12 5.93 14.29 -9.04
CA THR A 12 6.86 13.43 -9.78
C THR A 12 6.36 13.23 -11.20
N PRO A 13 7.26 13.04 -12.19
CA PRO A 13 6.86 12.74 -13.55
C PRO A 13 5.93 11.53 -13.63
N ARG A 14 4.92 11.61 -14.51
CA ARG A 14 4.00 10.51 -14.76
C ARG A 14 4.78 9.31 -15.34
N MET A 15 4.59 8.15 -14.72
CA MET A 15 5.17 6.90 -15.20
C MET A 15 4.18 6.14 -16.11
N LYS A 16 4.33 4.80 -16.23
CA LYS A 16 3.36 3.93 -16.91
C LYS A 16 1.94 4.16 -16.39
N HIS A 17 0.95 3.87 -17.22
CA HIS A 17 -0.47 4.04 -16.88
C HIS A 17 -0.80 3.40 -15.51
N SER A 18 -1.44 4.18 -14.63
CA SER A 18 -1.83 3.78 -13.26
C SER A 18 -0.67 3.43 -12.30
N LYS A 19 0.60 3.61 -12.69
CA LYS A 19 1.74 3.37 -11.80
C LYS A 19 1.83 4.48 -10.75
N LYS A 20 1.63 4.10 -9.49
CA LYS A 20 1.85 4.96 -8.32
C LYS A 20 3.33 5.34 -8.20
N PRO A 21 3.67 6.57 -7.77
CA PRO A 21 5.06 6.97 -7.51
C PRO A 21 5.70 6.10 -6.42
N ASN A 22 6.95 5.68 -6.62
CA ASN A 22 7.69 4.89 -5.62
C ASN A 22 7.84 5.65 -4.28
N GLU A 23 7.90 6.98 -4.35
CA GLU A 23 8.03 7.88 -3.20
C GLU A 23 6.87 7.74 -2.20
N ALA A 24 5.68 7.34 -2.66
CA ALA A 24 4.53 7.17 -1.78
C ALA A 24 4.81 6.17 -0.65
N ARG A 25 5.44 5.02 -0.98
CA ARG A 25 5.77 4.00 0.01
C ARG A 25 6.77 4.53 1.04
N LYS A 26 7.83 5.20 0.59
CA LYS A 26 8.85 5.81 1.47
C LYS A 26 8.24 6.82 2.45
N ARG A 27 7.34 7.68 1.96
CA ARG A 27 6.66 8.67 2.81
C ARG A 27 5.71 8.04 3.80
N ILE A 28 5.01 6.96 3.43
CA ILE A 28 4.17 6.20 4.36
C ILE A 28 5.01 5.63 5.50
N LEU A 29 6.19 5.05 5.20
CA LEU A 29 7.10 4.55 6.23
C LEU A 29 7.58 5.66 7.18
N ARG A 30 7.99 6.81 6.64
CA ARG A 30 8.40 7.96 7.48
C ARG A 30 7.25 8.50 8.33
N LEU A 31 6.03 8.51 7.78
CA LEU A 31 4.85 9.04 8.45
C LEU A 31 4.36 8.12 9.57
N MET A 32 4.38 6.80 9.36
CA MET A 32 3.72 5.84 10.23
C MET A 32 4.70 5.01 11.07
N GLY A 33 5.95 4.92 10.65
CA GLY A 33 6.95 4.06 11.28
C GLY A 33 6.85 2.62 10.81
N ASP A 34 7.50 1.73 11.56
CA ASP A 34 7.52 0.31 11.24
C ASP A 34 6.24 -0.39 11.73
N LEU A 35 5.17 -0.23 10.96
CA LEU A 35 3.89 -0.91 11.18
C LEU A 35 3.59 -1.90 10.05
N PRO A 36 2.79 -2.96 10.31
CA PRO A 36 2.23 -3.80 9.26
C PRO A 36 1.49 -2.94 8.23
N ARG A 37 1.65 -3.27 6.95
CA ARG A 37 1.19 -2.43 5.83
C ARG A 37 0.84 -3.29 4.63
N ILE A 38 -0.23 -2.89 3.96
CA ILE A 38 -0.76 -3.59 2.79
C ILE A 38 -0.96 -2.63 1.63
N GLU A 39 -0.61 -3.07 0.43
CA GLU A 39 -0.98 -2.44 -0.83
C GLU A 39 -2.15 -3.20 -1.48
N LEU A 40 -3.32 -2.56 -1.48
CA LEU A 40 -4.50 -3.08 -2.16
C LEU A 40 -4.49 -2.71 -3.64
N PHE A 41 -5.04 -3.60 -4.47
CA PHE A 41 -5.03 -3.52 -5.93
C PHE A 41 -3.60 -3.44 -6.50
N ALA A 42 -2.66 -4.12 -5.84
CA ALA A 42 -1.26 -4.15 -6.23
C ALA A 42 -1.11 -4.85 -7.60
N ARG A 43 -0.19 -4.32 -8.41
CA ARG A 43 0.25 -4.90 -9.70
C ARG A 43 1.69 -5.41 -9.66
N GLN A 44 2.36 -5.23 -8.53
CA GLN A 44 3.72 -5.71 -8.27
C GLN A 44 3.88 -5.94 -6.76
N LYS A 45 4.67 -6.94 -6.36
CA LYS A 45 5.09 -7.12 -4.97
C LYS A 45 6.10 -6.03 -4.58
N THR A 46 6.01 -5.55 -3.35
CA THR A 46 6.99 -4.63 -2.76
C THR A 46 7.47 -5.22 -1.45
N GLU A 47 8.79 -5.32 -1.28
CA GLU A 47 9.38 -5.83 -0.04
C GLU A 47 8.89 -5.03 1.18
N GLY A 48 8.55 -5.75 2.25
CA GLY A 48 8.02 -5.16 3.48
C GLY A 48 6.59 -4.62 3.38
N TRP A 49 5.85 -5.00 2.33
CA TRP A 49 4.41 -4.75 2.16
C TRP A 49 3.69 -6.05 1.85
N ASP A 50 2.57 -6.28 2.54
CA ASP A 50 1.59 -7.23 2.03
C ASP A 50 1.01 -6.69 0.73
N ALA A 51 0.75 -7.58 -0.22
CA ALA A 51 0.24 -7.27 -1.53
C ALA A 51 -1.05 -8.07 -1.75
N TRP A 52 -2.10 -7.36 -2.11
CA TRP A 52 -3.35 -7.95 -2.54
C TRP A 52 -3.79 -7.32 -3.86
N GLY A 53 -4.09 -8.13 -4.86
CA GLY A 53 -4.54 -7.65 -6.16
C GLY A 53 -4.61 -8.75 -7.23
N ASN A 54 -5.36 -8.48 -8.29
CA ASN A 54 -5.64 -9.46 -9.35
C ASN A 54 -4.43 -9.73 -10.28
N GLU A 55 -3.43 -8.83 -10.28
CA GLU A 55 -2.24 -8.92 -11.13
C GLU A 55 -0.99 -9.34 -10.34
N VAL A 56 -1.16 -9.79 -9.09
CA VAL A 56 -0.09 -10.29 -8.24
C VAL A 56 -0.55 -11.56 -7.53
N GLU A 57 0.41 -12.43 -7.22
CA GLU A 57 0.17 -13.49 -6.24
C GLU A 57 -0.02 -12.83 -4.86
N SER A 58 -1.28 -12.72 -4.45
CA SER A 58 -1.65 -12.10 -3.17
C SER A 58 -1.12 -12.94 -2.02
N ASN A 59 -0.49 -12.31 -1.03
CA ASN A 59 0.09 -13.01 0.13
C ASN A 59 -0.81 -12.94 1.37
N ILE A 60 -2.02 -12.38 1.23
CA ILE A 60 -3.01 -12.25 2.29
C ILE A 60 -4.39 -12.61 1.74
N GLU A 61 -5.26 -13.12 2.61
CA GLU A 61 -6.66 -13.42 2.30
C GLU A 61 -7.58 -12.39 2.96
N LEU A 62 -8.53 -11.85 2.20
CA LEU A 62 -9.56 -10.98 2.75
C LEU A 62 -10.72 -11.83 3.25
N VAL A 63 -10.86 -11.94 4.56
CA VAL A 63 -11.98 -12.66 5.18
C VAL A 63 -13.25 -11.80 5.17
N SER A 64 -14.32 -12.33 4.57
CA SER A 64 -15.65 -11.71 4.67
C SER A 64 -16.23 -11.99 6.05
N SER A 65 -16.70 -10.96 6.75
CA SER A 65 -17.37 -11.10 8.05
C SER A 65 -18.80 -11.66 7.95
N MET A 66 -19.15 -12.35 6.86
CA MET A 66 -20.48 -12.96 6.65
C MET A 66 -20.74 -14.21 7.50
N ALA A 67 -19.95 -14.46 8.56
CA ALA A 67 -20.18 -15.56 9.49
C ALA A 67 -21.21 -15.26 10.60
N GLY A 68 -21.97 -14.16 10.52
CA GLY A 68 -22.89 -13.73 11.59
C GLY A 68 -24.25 -13.19 11.18
N ARG A 69 -24.68 -13.41 9.93
CA ARG A 69 -26.02 -13.01 9.47
C ARG A 69 -26.58 -14.06 8.53
N TYR A 70 -27.07 -15.16 9.11
CA TYR A 70 -28.32 -15.87 8.80
C TYR A 70 -28.62 -16.81 9.96
#